data_AF-A0A0P6Y8G3-F1
#
_entry.id   AF-A0A0P6Y8G3-F1
#
_cell.length_a   1.000
_cell.length_b   1.000
_cell.length_c   1.000
_cell.angle_alpha   90.00
_cell.angle_beta   90.00
_cell.angle_gamma   90.00
#
_symmetry.space_group_name_H-M   'P 1'
#
loop_
_entity.id
_entity.type
_entity.pdbx_description
1 polymer ?
#
loop_
_entity_poly.entity_id
_entity_poly.type
_entity_poly.pdbx_seq_one_letter_code
_entity_poly.pdbx_strand_id
1 'polypeptide(L)'
;MSLLERQTLEQRYAIAVHTKVEAYSKNEDKTKKDNYGGMAFTLPIMIRSAGLVQALHFASTRKKQGQKDFLRDLAAVLGEQDLLRASREASITEYMQLTRKTLAVLVWFKRFAQSILDLDASDVTNQTDE
;
A
#
# COMPACT_ATOMS: atom_id res chain seq x y z
N MET A 1 -23.20 -4.31 21.29
CA MET A 1 -22.65 -4.00 19.95
C MET A 1 -21.47 -3.06 20.10
N SER A 2 -20.26 -3.53 19.77
CA SER A 2 -19.02 -2.74 19.77
C SER A 2 -19.06 -1.67 18.67
N LEU A 3 -18.38 -0.53 18.86
CA LEU A 3 -18.30 0.54 17.86
C LEU A 3 -17.73 0.04 16.51
N LEU A 4 -16.88 -1.00 16.55
CA LEU A 4 -16.30 -1.66 15.38
C LEU A 4 -17.35 -2.41 14.54
N GLU A 5 -18.46 -2.86 15.14
CA GLU A 5 -19.50 -3.64 14.45
C GLU A 5 -20.42 -2.78 13.57
N ARG A 6 -20.33 -1.44 13.65
CA ARG A 6 -21.14 -0.50 12.86
C ARG A 6 -20.36 0.22 11.77
N GLN A 7 -19.09 -0.09 11.58
CA GLN A 7 -18.26 0.57 10.57
C GLN A 7 -18.34 -0.13 9.21
N THR A 8 -18.41 0.66 8.15
CA THR A 8 -18.28 0.12 6.78
C THR A 8 -16.84 -0.34 6.53
N LEU A 9 -16.65 -1.21 5.53
CA LEU A 9 -15.31 -1.66 5.13
C LEU A 9 -14.39 -0.48 4.76
N GLU A 10 -14.94 0.51 4.05
CA GLU A 10 -14.22 1.73 3.66
C GLU A 10 -13.78 2.55 4.88
N GLN A 11 -14.64 2.69 5.90
CA GLN A 11 -14.27 3.37 7.15
C GLN A 11 -13.12 2.65 7.86
N ARG A 12 -13.16 1.31 7.90
CA ARG A 12 -12.09 0.51 8.50
C ARG A 12 -10.77 0.67 7.76
N TYR A 13 -10.79 0.63 6.42
CA TYR A 13 -9.58 0.85 5.62
C TYR A 13 -9.04 2.27 5.79
N ALA A 14 -9.91 3.29 5.74
CA ALA A 14 -9.49 4.67 5.93
C ALA A 14 -8.78 4.86 7.29
N ILE A 15 -9.36 4.36 8.38
CA ILE A 15 -8.77 4.45 9.73
C ILE A 15 -7.43 3.71 9.78
N ALA A 16 -7.39 2.45 9.32
CA ALA A 16 -6.18 1.63 9.40
C ALA A 16 -5.03 2.22 8.58
N VAL A 17 -5.30 2.68 7.36
CA VAL A 17 -4.29 3.31 6.50
C VAL A 17 -3.86 4.65 7.06
N HIS A 18 -4.80 5.48 7.52
CA HIS A 18 -4.48 6.76 8.15
C HIS A 18 -3.48 6.58 9.29
N THR A 19 -3.72 5.62 10.20
CA THR A 19 -2.79 5.32 11.29
C THR A 19 -1.38 4.99 10.80
N LYS A 20 -1.25 4.22 9.71
CA LYS A 20 0.06 3.86 9.13
C LYS A 20 0.76 5.06 8.52
N VAL A 21 0.07 5.83 7.70
CA VAL A 21 0.65 6.98 6.99
C VAL A 21 0.99 8.11 7.97
N GLU A 22 0.13 8.38 8.95
CA GLU A 22 0.36 9.35 10.03
C GLU A 22 1.56 8.97 10.91
N ALA A 23 1.74 7.68 11.22
CA ALA A 23 2.92 7.22 11.94
C ALA A 23 4.19 7.41 11.08
N TYR A 24 4.08 7.15 9.78
CA TYR A 24 5.20 7.25 8.85
C TYR A 24 5.58 8.71 8.52
N SER A 25 4.64 9.65 8.57
CA SER A 25 4.89 11.08 8.32
C SER A 25 5.86 11.68 9.32
N LYS A 26 5.89 11.15 10.55
CA LYS A 26 6.79 11.52 11.65
C LYS A 26 8.24 11.10 11.46
N ASN A 27 8.56 10.32 10.43
CA ASN A 27 9.93 10.01 10.09
C ASN A 27 10.68 11.30 9.73
N GLU A 28 11.95 11.47 10.08
CA GLU A 28 12.71 12.69 9.73
C GLU A 28 13.29 12.61 8.30
N ASP A 29 13.46 11.38 7.79
CA ASP A 29 14.06 11.11 6.49
C ASP A 29 13.04 11.32 5.36
N LYS A 30 13.18 12.44 4.63
CA LYS A 30 12.33 12.80 3.48
C LYS A 30 12.43 11.76 2.36
N THR A 31 13.62 11.24 2.06
CA THR A 31 13.80 10.20 1.04
C THR A 31 13.03 8.94 1.39
N LYS A 32 12.99 8.54 2.67
CA LYS A 32 12.15 7.40 3.10
C LYS A 32 10.66 7.69 2.95
N LYS A 33 10.19 8.92 3.23
CA LYS A 33 8.80 9.34 3.00
C LYS A 33 8.41 9.28 1.54
N ASP A 34 9.24 9.82 0.67
CA ASP A 34 8.97 9.88 -0.77
C ASP A 34 8.95 8.47 -1.37
N ASN A 35 9.89 7.61 -0.97
CA ASN A 35 9.90 6.22 -1.37
C ASN A 35 8.66 5.43 -0.88
N TYR A 36 8.17 5.72 0.32
CA TYR A 36 6.97 5.08 0.88
C TYR A 36 5.71 5.57 0.15
N GLY A 37 5.52 6.88 0.06
CA GLY A 37 4.35 7.45 -0.60
C GLY A 37 4.34 7.17 -2.11
N GLY A 38 5.50 7.14 -2.78
CA GLY A 38 5.63 6.79 -4.19
C GLY A 38 5.11 5.39 -4.53
N MET A 39 5.20 4.44 -3.60
CA MET A 39 4.61 3.10 -3.75
C MET A 39 3.07 3.15 -3.81
N ALA A 40 2.44 4.09 -3.11
CA ALA A 40 1.00 4.26 -3.12
C ALA A 40 0.45 4.66 -4.50
N PHE A 41 1.27 5.32 -5.33
CA PHE A 41 0.91 5.70 -6.70
C PHE A 41 1.22 4.60 -7.71
N THR A 42 2.38 3.96 -7.57
CA THR A 42 2.91 3.01 -8.57
C THR A 42 2.33 1.60 -8.42
N LEU A 43 2.17 1.10 -7.19
CA LEU A 43 1.72 -0.27 -6.96
C LEU A 43 0.32 -0.58 -7.52
N PRO A 44 -0.69 0.30 -7.40
CA PRO A 44 -1.99 0.08 -8.04
C PRO A 44 -1.92 -0.10 -9.54
N ILE A 45 -1.02 0.64 -10.20
CA ILE A 45 -0.82 0.58 -11.65
C ILE A 45 -0.21 -0.77 -12.00
N MET A 46 0.85 -1.19 -11.30
CA MET A 46 1.50 -2.48 -11.49
C MET A 46 0.54 -3.67 -11.27
N ILE A 47 -0.32 -3.60 -10.25
CA ILE A 47 -1.31 -4.66 -9.99
C ILE A 47 -2.33 -4.75 -11.13
N ARG A 48 -2.77 -3.61 -11.69
CA ARG A 48 -3.73 -3.62 -12.80
C ARG A 48 -3.11 -4.10 -14.12
N SER A 49 -1.83 -3.83 -14.36
CA SER A 49 -1.15 -4.21 -15.61
C SER A 49 -0.61 -5.63 -15.61
N ALA A 50 0.00 -6.07 -14.49
CA ALA A 50 0.70 -7.35 -14.38
C ALA A 50 0.03 -8.35 -13.43
N GLY A 51 -0.95 -7.90 -12.63
CA GLY A 51 -1.57 -8.72 -11.59
C GLY A 51 -0.83 -8.65 -10.25
N LEU A 52 -1.51 -9.13 -9.19
CA LEU A 52 -1.06 -8.97 -7.82
C LEU A 52 0.26 -9.68 -7.53
N VAL A 53 0.41 -10.95 -7.94
CA VAL A 53 1.65 -11.71 -7.66
C VAL A 53 2.87 -11.05 -8.26
N GLN A 54 2.82 -10.71 -9.55
CA GLN A 54 3.95 -10.12 -10.26
C GLN A 54 4.30 -8.74 -9.71
N ALA A 55 3.29 -7.90 -9.43
CA ALA A 55 3.49 -6.58 -8.85
C ALA A 55 4.14 -6.64 -7.47
N LEU A 56 3.67 -7.53 -6.58
CA LEU A 56 4.25 -7.72 -5.25
C LEU A 56 5.66 -8.31 -5.32
N HIS A 57 5.89 -9.27 -6.21
CA HIS A 57 7.22 -9.85 -6.40
C HIS A 57 8.21 -8.77 -6.84
N PHE A 58 7.88 -8.00 -7.88
CA PHE A 58 8.71 -6.90 -8.34
C PHE A 58 8.96 -5.85 -7.24
N ALA A 59 7.91 -5.43 -6.53
CA ALA A 59 8.05 -4.48 -5.42
C ALA A 59 8.94 -5.02 -4.29
N SER A 60 8.89 -6.32 -4.00
CA SER A 60 9.71 -6.94 -2.94
C SER A 60 11.21 -6.96 -3.23
N THR A 61 11.60 -6.89 -4.52
CA THR A 61 13.02 -6.83 -4.92
C THR A 61 13.68 -5.47 -4.67
N ARG A 62 12.87 -4.45 -4.38
CA ARG A 62 13.36 -3.08 -4.19
C ARG A 62 14.22 -2.97 -2.93
N LYS A 63 15.30 -2.19 -3.03
CA LYS A 63 16.28 -2.02 -1.94
C LYS A 63 15.96 -0.88 -0.98
N LYS A 64 15.16 0.11 -1.43
CA LYS A 64 14.89 1.34 -0.66
C LYS A 64 14.01 1.01 0.55
N GLN A 65 14.44 1.42 1.75
CA GLN A 65 13.79 1.03 3.00
C GLN A 65 12.32 1.45 3.07
N GLY A 66 11.97 2.66 2.61
CA GLY A 66 10.58 3.12 2.61
C GLY A 66 9.63 2.30 1.74
N GLN A 67 10.14 1.68 0.66
CA GLN A 67 9.34 0.78 -0.18
C GLN A 67 9.05 -0.54 0.55
N LYS A 68 10.02 -1.05 1.34
CA LYS A 68 9.84 -2.24 2.18
C LYS A 68 8.85 -1.97 3.32
N ASP A 69 8.98 -0.81 3.97
CA ASP A 69 8.08 -0.39 5.03
C ASP A 69 6.64 -0.25 4.52
N PHE A 70 6.45 0.27 3.30
CA PHE A 70 5.15 0.34 2.65
C PHE A 70 4.53 -1.05 2.45
N LEU A 71 5.28 -2.01 1.92
CA LEU A 71 4.77 -3.37 1.71
C LEU A 71 4.37 -4.05 3.02
N ARG A 72 5.15 -3.84 4.09
CA ARG A 72 4.82 -4.32 5.43
C ARG A 72 3.52 -3.72 5.95
N ASP A 73 3.34 -2.41 5.83
CA ASP A 73 2.14 -1.74 6.33
C ASP A 73 0.89 -2.09 5.50
N LEU A 74 1.05 -2.24 4.19
CA LEU A 74 -0.02 -2.74 3.31
C LEU A 74 -0.48 -4.14 3.73
N ALA A 75 0.46 -5.05 3.96
CA ALA A 75 0.14 -6.40 4.45
C ALA A 75 -0.60 -6.34 5.79
N ALA A 76 -0.11 -5.53 6.73
CA ALA A 76 -0.75 -5.35 8.04
C ALA A 76 -2.19 -4.81 7.96
N VAL A 77 -2.46 -3.85 7.07
CA VAL A 77 -3.83 -3.32 6.86
C VAL A 77 -4.76 -4.38 6.28
N LEU A 78 -4.25 -5.25 5.41
CA LEU A 78 -5.00 -6.36 4.83
C LEU A 78 -5.18 -7.54 5.80
N GLY A 79 -4.52 -7.52 6.96
CA GLY A 79 -4.52 -8.61 7.93
C GLY A 79 -3.59 -9.77 7.53
N GLU A 80 -2.65 -9.53 6.62
CA GLU A 80 -1.69 -10.51 6.13
C GLU A 80 -0.32 -10.32 6.78
N GLN A 81 0.32 -11.41 7.18
CA GLN A 81 1.72 -11.37 7.65
C GLN A 81 2.71 -11.26 6.48
N ASP A 82 2.44 -12.01 5.41
CA ASP A 82 3.22 -12.00 4.17
C ASP A 82 2.26 -11.98 2.98
N LEU A 83 1.99 -10.78 2.49
CA LEU A 83 1.07 -10.55 1.39
C LEU A 83 1.53 -11.19 0.08
N LEU A 84 2.85 -11.29 -0.16
CA LEU A 84 3.38 -11.93 -1.37
C LEU A 84 3.13 -13.43 -1.32
N ARG A 85 3.43 -14.07 -0.20
CA ARG A 85 3.13 -15.50 0.00
C ARG A 85 1.64 -15.77 -0.11
N ALA A 86 0.80 -15.00 0.58
CA ALA A 86 -0.65 -15.11 0.51
C ALA A 86 -1.17 -15.01 -0.94
N SER A 87 -0.63 -14.08 -1.73
CA SER A 87 -1.02 -13.93 -3.14
C SER A 87 -0.65 -15.12 -4.03
N ARG A 88 0.40 -15.88 -3.69
CA ARG A 88 0.89 -17.03 -4.46
C ARG A 88 0.18 -18.33 -4.12
N GLU A 89 -0.23 -18.47 -2.87
CA GLU A 89 -0.81 -19.71 -2.32
C GLU A 89 -2.35 -19.70 -2.34
N ALA A 90 -2.97 -18.53 -2.52
CA ALA A 90 -4.42 -18.37 -2.58
C ALA A 90 -5.06 -19.17 -3.73
N SER A 91 -6.22 -19.77 -3.48
CA SER A 91 -7.09 -20.28 -4.54
C SER A 91 -7.58 -19.14 -5.45
N ILE A 92 -8.13 -19.47 -6.62
CA ILE A 92 -8.56 -18.45 -7.59
C ILE A 92 -9.55 -17.43 -6.99
N THR A 93 -10.51 -17.88 -6.19
CA THR A 93 -11.51 -17.01 -5.55
C THR A 93 -10.88 -16.10 -4.50
N GLU A 94 -10.02 -16.66 -3.66
CA GLU A 94 -9.28 -15.92 -2.63
C GLU A 94 -8.33 -14.91 -3.28
N TYR A 95 -7.64 -15.28 -4.34
CA TYR A 95 -6.75 -14.41 -5.09
C TYR A 95 -7.49 -13.22 -5.70
N MET A 96 -8.65 -13.46 -6.32
CA MET A 96 -9.48 -12.39 -6.86
C MET A 96 -10.00 -11.45 -5.75
N GLN A 97 -10.38 -12.01 -4.60
CA GLN A 97 -10.82 -11.21 -3.46
C GLN A 97 -9.65 -10.40 -2.87
N LEU A 98 -8.49 -11.02 -2.67
CA LEU A 98 -7.28 -10.37 -2.17
C LEU A 98 -6.86 -9.23 -3.10
N THR A 99 -6.85 -9.45 -4.42
CA THR A 99 -6.54 -8.42 -5.41
C THR A 99 -7.49 -7.21 -5.29
N ARG A 100 -8.81 -7.44 -5.18
CA ARG A 100 -9.79 -6.36 -5.00
C ARG A 100 -9.59 -5.61 -3.69
N LYS A 101 -9.36 -6.32 -2.58
CA LYS A 101 -9.08 -5.71 -1.27
C LYS A 101 -7.82 -4.87 -1.29
N THR A 102 -6.73 -5.40 -1.85
CA THR A 102 -5.45 -4.69 -1.99
C THR A 102 -5.64 -3.40 -2.78
N LEU A 103 -6.34 -3.44 -3.92
CA LEU A 103 -6.61 -2.24 -4.71
C LEU A 103 -7.47 -1.22 -3.95
N ALA A 104 -8.48 -1.65 -3.19
CA ALA A 104 -9.32 -0.76 -2.37
C ALA A 104 -8.50 -0.08 -1.26
N VAL A 105 -7.65 -0.84 -0.56
CA VAL A 105 -6.74 -0.30 0.46
C VAL A 105 -5.74 0.69 -0.15
N LEU A 106 -5.19 0.38 -1.34
CA LEU A 106 -4.24 1.26 -2.00
C LEU A 106 -4.84 2.61 -2.44
N VAL A 107 -6.15 2.69 -2.70
CA VAL A 107 -6.82 3.99 -2.93
C VAL A 107 -6.68 4.90 -1.72
N TRP A 108 -6.84 4.37 -0.51
CA TRP A 108 -6.64 5.13 0.73
C TRP A 108 -5.18 5.50 0.95
N PHE A 109 -4.25 4.59 0.66
CA PHE A 109 -2.81 4.92 0.73
C PHE A 109 -2.47 6.07 -0.20
N LYS A 110 -3.00 6.07 -1.43
CA LYS A 110 -2.79 7.16 -2.39
C LYS A 110 -3.31 8.49 -1.85
N ARG A 111 -4.55 8.52 -1.35
CA ARG A 111 -5.17 9.73 -0.79
C ARG A 111 -4.34 10.32 0.36
N PHE A 112 -3.90 9.48 1.29
CA PHE A 112 -3.13 9.94 2.44
C PHE A 112 -1.66 10.21 2.12
N ALA A 113 -1.07 9.56 1.12
CA ALA A 113 0.23 9.98 0.59
C ALA A 113 0.16 11.42 0.07
N GLN A 114 -0.91 11.78 -0.65
CA GLN A 114 -1.13 13.16 -1.10
C GLN A 114 -1.37 14.12 0.07
N SER A 115 -2.31 13.81 0.95
CA SER A 115 -2.74 14.79 1.96
C SER A 115 -1.84 14.88 3.21
N ILE A 116 -1.13 13.81 3.57
CA ILE A 116 -0.32 13.74 4.82
C ILE A 116 1.18 13.80 4.51
N LEU A 117 1.64 13.15 3.43
CA LEU A 117 3.06 13.14 3.07
C LEU A 117 3.44 14.23 2.07
N ASP A 118 2.45 15.01 1.60
CA ASP A 118 2.61 16.09 0.63
C ASP A 118 3.36 15.61 -0.62
N LEU A 119 2.86 14.51 -1.20
CA LEU A 119 3.40 13.86 -2.38
C LEU A 119 2.38 13.87 -3.50
N ASP A 120 2.76 14.38 -4.67
CA ASP A 120 1.94 14.30 -5.87
C ASP A 120 2.42 13.25 -6.86
N ALA A 121 1.51 12.84 -7.74
CA ALA A 121 1.83 11.85 -8.77
C ALA A 121 2.95 12.32 -9.72
N SER A 122 3.11 13.64 -9.89
CA SER A 122 4.22 14.25 -10.62
C SER A 122 5.57 13.94 -9.99
N ASP A 123 5.65 13.92 -8.66
CA ASP A 123 6.91 13.80 -7.92
C ASP A 123 7.50 12.39 -8.03
N VAL A 124 6.64 11.40 -8.22
CA VAL A 124 7.02 9.99 -8.36
C VAL A 124 7.67 9.70 -9.72
N THR A 125 7.25 10.41 -10.76
CA THR A 125 7.73 10.19 -12.14
C THR A 125 9.21 10.60 -12.26
N ASN A 126 9.61 11.67 -11.57
CA ASN A 126 10.95 12.24 -11.63
C ASN A 126 12.04 11.42 -10.90
N GLN A 127 11.67 10.41 -10.09
CA GLN A 127 12.62 9.58 -9.33
C GLN A 127 13.03 8.28 -10.04
N THR A 128 12.49 8.01 -11.22
CA THR A 128 12.75 6.77 -11.98
C THR A 128 13.87 6.92 -13.01
N ASP A 129 14.35 8.15 -13.23
CA ASP A 129 15.35 8.53 -14.23
C ASP A 129 16.77 8.73 -13.64
N GLU A 130 16.99 8.38 -12.37
CA GLU A 130 18.31 8.31 -11.70
C GLU A 130 18.59 6.89 -11.16
#